data_AF-A0A1R4HQ32-F1
#
_entry.id   AF-A0A1R4HQ32-F1
#
_cell.length_a   1.000
_cell.length_b   1.000
_cell.length_c   1.000
_cell.angle_alpha   90.00
_cell.angle_beta   90.00
_cell.angle_gamma   90.00
#
_symmetry.space_group_name_H-M   'P 1'
#
loop_
_entity.id
_entity.type
_entity.pdbx_description
1 polymer ?
#
loop_
_entity_poly.entity_id
_entity_poly.type
_entity_poly.pdbx_seq_one_letter_code
_entity_poly.pdbx_strand_id
1 'polypeptide(L)'
;MGASIIALTGCGTLFHPERKGQLSGQIDPVVAIANGVGLLFFIVPGVIAYAVDFSNGTIYLPSNNSASVDVLHLDRDLNLASLEKLLSDKAGQPVSLESELVMIEEMSNLEEALAMVRMSGVMDEERLATM
;
A
#
# COMPACT_ATOMS: atom_id res chain seq x y z
N MET A 1 -14.92 6.23 -39.47
CA MET A 1 -13.60 6.43 -38.81
C MET A 1 -13.90 6.82 -37.38
N GLY A 2 -14.09 5.82 -36.51
CA GLY A 2 -14.36 6.07 -35.10
C GLY A 2 -13.04 6.37 -34.40
N ALA A 3 -12.80 7.64 -34.09
CA ALA A 3 -11.78 8.00 -33.13
C ALA A 3 -12.30 7.57 -31.75
N SER A 4 -11.96 6.34 -31.35
CA SER A 4 -12.11 5.96 -29.95
C SER A 4 -11.20 6.88 -29.15
N ILE A 5 -11.80 7.86 -28.48
CA ILE A 5 -11.20 8.61 -27.39
C ILE A 5 -11.05 7.58 -26.26
N ILE A 6 -10.06 6.69 -26.37
CA ILE A 6 -9.68 5.83 -25.26
C ILE A 6 -9.11 6.82 -24.24
N ALA A 7 -9.90 7.03 -23.20
CA ALA A 7 -9.60 7.97 -22.15
C ALA A 7 -8.15 7.78 -21.72
N LEU A 8 -7.45 8.91 -21.53
CA LEU A 8 -6.08 8.98 -21.00
C LEU A 8 -5.98 8.42 -19.55
N THR A 9 -7.06 7.83 -19.04
CA THR A 9 -7.17 7.10 -17.79
C THR A 9 -6.86 5.63 -18.10
N GLY A 10 -5.74 5.08 -17.63
CA GLY A 10 -5.30 3.72 -17.99
C GLY A 10 -6.36 2.62 -17.77
N CYS A 11 -6.16 1.45 -18.39
CA CYS A 11 -7.15 0.37 -18.36
C CYS A 11 -7.41 -0.16 -16.95
N GLY A 12 -6.37 -0.31 -16.12
CA GLY A 12 -6.49 -0.70 -14.72
C GLY A 12 -7.26 0.35 -13.91
N THR A 13 -7.02 1.62 -14.19
CA THR A 13 -7.71 2.75 -13.58
C THR A 13 -9.20 2.80 -13.93
N LEU A 14 -9.58 2.32 -15.13
CA LEU A 14 -10.95 2.24 -15.60
C LEU A 14 -11.68 1.00 -15.04
N PHE A 15 -11.03 -0.16 -15.09
CA PHE A 15 -11.64 -1.45 -14.73
C PHE A 15 -11.57 -1.75 -13.23
N HIS A 16 -10.54 -1.24 -12.55
CA HIS A 16 -10.26 -1.51 -11.15
C HIS A 16 -9.92 -0.23 -10.36
N PRO A 17 -10.83 0.77 -10.32
CA PRO A 17 -10.61 2.01 -9.60
C PRO A 17 -10.41 1.80 -8.08
N GLU A 18 -10.90 0.70 -7.53
CA GLU A 18 -10.75 0.29 -6.13
C GLU A 18 -9.30 -0.01 -5.72
N ARG A 19 -8.40 -0.26 -6.69
CA ARG A 19 -6.98 -0.56 -6.44
C ARG A 19 -6.09 0.69 -6.41
N LYS A 20 -6.69 1.88 -6.52
CA LYS A 20 -5.94 3.15 -6.52
C LYS A 20 -5.22 3.35 -5.19
N GLY A 21 -3.98 3.83 -5.27
CA GLY A 21 -3.12 4.08 -4.10
C GLY A 21 -2.27 2.87 -3.69
N GLN A 22 -2.31 1.78 -4.46
CA GLN A 22 -1.41 0.65 -4.23
C GLN A 22 0.00 0.96 -4.75
N LEU A 23 0.96 1.10 -3.84
CA LEU A 23 2.32 1.52 -4.20
C LEU A 23 3.15 0.41 -4.88
N SER A 24 2.85 -0.86 -4.62
CA SER A 24 3.58 -2.01 -5.17
C SER A 24 2.78 -3.32 -5.05
N GLY A 25 3.12 -4.33 -5.84
CA GLY A 25 2.47 -5.64 -5.81
C GLY A 25 2.85 -6.53 -7.00
N GLN A 26 2.24 -7.71 -7.07
CA GLN A 26 2.31 -8.53 -8.28
C GLN A 26 1.54 -7.84 -9.40
N ILE A 27 2.09 -7.81 -10.61
CA ILE A 27 1.45 -7.18 -11.76
C ILE A 27 0.23 -8.02 -12.17
N ASP A 28 -0.92 -7.37 -12.35
CA ASP A 28 -2.11 -7.98 -12.93
C ASP A 28 -1.88 -8.23 -14.42
N PRO A 29 -1.78 -9.51 -14.86
CA PRO A 29 -1.47 -9.83 -16.25
C PRO A 29 -2.57 -9.36 -17.20
N VAL A 30 -3.82 -9.25 -16.75
CA VAL A 30 -4.93 -8.78 -17.60
C VAL A 30 -4.76 -7.30 -17.93
N VAL A 31 -4.46 -6.47 -16.92
CA VAL A 31 -4.22 -5.04 -17.11
C VAL A 31 -2.95 -4.80 -17.94
N ALA A 32 -1.88 -5.54 -17.65
CA ALA A 32 -0.62 -5.41 -18.39
C ALA A 32 -0.78 -5.79 -19.87
N ILE A 33 -1.50 -6.87 -20.18
CA ILE A 33 -1.80 -7.27 -21.56
C ILE A 33 -2.68 -6.22 -22.24
N ALA A 34 -3.71 -5.70 -21.58
CA ALA A 34 -4.60 -4.69 -22.15
C ALA A 34 -3.82 -3.40 -22.53
N ASN A 35 -2.97 -2.89 -21.63
CA ASN A 35 -2.11 -1.75 -21.94
C ASN A 35 -1.05 -2.10 -23.02
N GLY A 36 -0.53 -3.34 -23.02
CA GLY A 36 0.37 -3.86 -24.05
C GLY A 36 -0.26 -3.91 -25.44
N VAL A 37 -1.53 -4.31 -25.54
CA VAL A 37 -2.29 -4.23 -26.80
C VAL A 37 -2.44 -2.78 -27.24
N GLY A 38 -2.72 -1.86 -26.32
CA GLY A 38 -2.73 -0.42 -26.58
C GLY A 38 -1.39 0.08 -27.15
N LEU A 39 -0.27 -0.34 -26.57
CA LEU A 39 1.09 -0.03 -27.03
C LEU A 39 1.38 -0.55 -28.45
N LEU A 40 0.92 -1.75 -28.79
CA LEU A 40 1.15 -2.36 -30.09
C LEU A 40 0.45 -1.62 -31.25
N PHE A 41 -0.77 -1.14 -31.04
CA PHE A 41 -1.54 -0.46 -32.08
C PHE A 41 -1.39 1.07 -32.05
N PHE A 42 -1.12 1.65 -30.89
CA PHE A 42 -1.00 3.09 -30.68
C PHE A 42 0.04 3.41 -29.59
N ILE A 43 1.28 3.64 -30.00
CA ILE A 43 2.42 3.82 -29.09
C ILE A 43 2.14 4.92 -28.04
N VAL A 44 1.76 6.13 -28.48
CA VAL A 44 1.59 7.27 -27.55
C VAL A 44 0.46 7.03 -26.54
N PRO A 45 -0.77 6.67 -26.94
CA PRO A 45 -1.83 6.30 -25.99
C PRO A 45 -1.46 5.12 -25.08
N GLY A 46 -0.79 4.10 -25.62
CA GLY A 46 -0.39 2.91 -24.87
C GLY A 46 0.61 3.22 -23.74
N VAL A 47 1.62 4.06 -24.01
CA VAL A 47 2.60 4.47 -22.99
C VAL A 47 1.92 5.25 -21.87
N ILE A 48 1.00 6.16 -22.22
CA ILE A 48 0.25 6.95 -21.23
C ILE A 48 -0.60 6.05 -20.34
N ALA A 49 -1.33 5.09 -20.91
CA ALA A 49 -2.13 4.14 -20.14
C ALA A 49 -1.27 3.32 -19.17
N TYR A 50 -0.10 2.87 -19.62
CA TYR A 50 0.87 2.17 -18.78
C TYR A 50 1.34 3.04 -17.62
N ALA A 51 1.76 4.29 -17.90
CA ALA A 51 2.21 5.23 -16.89
C ALA A 51 1.12 5.52 -15.85
N VAL A 52 -0.13 5.75 -16.30
CA VAL A 52 -1.25 6.07 -15.40
C VAL A 52 -1.60 4.88 -14.50
N ASP A 53 -1.62 3.65 -15.00
CA ASP A 53 -1.92 2.49 -14.17
C ASP A 53 -0.78 2.13 -13.20
N PHE A 54 0.48 2.41 -13.57
CA PHE A 54 1.62 2.33 -12.66
C PHE A 54 1.56 3.41 -11.57
N SER A 55 1.34 4.67 -11.94
CA SER A 55 1.29 5.79 -10.99
C SER A 55 0.10 5.70 -10.05
N ASN A 56 -1.05 5.19 -10.53
CA ASN A 56 -2.22 4.99 -9.70
C ASN A 56 -2.18 3.68 -8.90
N GLY A 57 -1.27 2.76 -9.22
CA GLY A 57 -1.18 1.45 -8.56
C GLY A 57 -2.17 0.41 -9.07
N THR A 58 -2.97 0.74 -10.08
CA THR A 58 -4.07 -0.11 -10.57
C THR A 58 -3.61 -1.21 -11.52
N ILE A 59 -2.33 -1.21 -11.91
CA ILE A 59 -1.70 -2.33 -12.60
C ILE A 59 -1.36 -3.49 -11.66
N TYR A 60 -1.37 -3.30 -10.34
CA TYR A 60 -1.06 -4.35 -9.39
C TYR A 60 -2.32 -5.14 -8.99
N LEU A 61 -2.13 -6.43 -8.72
CA LEU A 61 -3.12 -7.27 -8.05
C LEU A 61 -3.29 -6.79 -6.59
N PRO A 62 -4.52 -6.83 -6.05
CA PRO A 62 -4.74 -6.46 -4.66
C PRO A 62 -3.88 -7.34 -3.74
N SER A 63 -3.01 -6.70 -2.96
CA SER A 63 -2.23 -7.40 -1.94
C SER A 63 -3.19 -7.93 -0.87
N ASN A 64 -3.12 -9.24 -0.61
CA ASN A 64 -3.81 -9.91 0.49
C ASN A 64 -3.28 -9.50 1.87
N ASN A 65 -2.15 -8.78 1.93
CA ASN A 65 -1.65 -8.19 3.16
C ASN A 65 -2.30 -6.82 3.39
N SER A 66 -3.54 -6.83 3.88
CA SER A 66 -4.07 -5.68 4.59
C SER A 66 -3.31 -5.56 5.91
N ALA A 67 -2.35 -4.63 6.01
CA ALA A 67 -1.87 -4.17 7.31
C ALA A 67 -3.10 -3.68 8.09
N SER A 68 -3.51 -4.45 9.09
CA SER A 68 -4.64 -4.13 9.96
C SER A 68 -4.09 -3.44 11.19
N VAL A 69 -4.57 -2.23 11.47
CA VAL A 69 -4.19 -1.47 12.67
C VAL A 69 -5.28 -1.65 13.72
N ASP A 70 -4.92 -2.21 14.87
CA ASP A 70 -5.78 -2.25 16.05
C ASP A 70 -5.73 -0.89 16.74
N VAL A 71 -6.86 -0.16 16.77
CA VAL A 71 -6.92 1.17 17.38
C VAL A 71 -7.23 1.01 18.86
N LEU A 72 -6.26 1.34 19.71
CA LEU A 72 -6.46 1.39 21.15
C LEU A 72 -6.55 2.83 21.63
N HIS A 73 -7.67 3.19 22.25
CA HIS A 73 -7.80 4.46 22.93
C HIS A 73 -7.07 4.41 24.28
N LEU A 74 -6.08 5.29 24.41
CA LEU A 74 -5.28 5.46 25.62
C LEU A 74 -5.94 6.56 26.46
N ASP A 75 -6.17 6.27 27.75
CA ASP A 75 -6.63 7.27 28.70
C ASP A 75 -5.56 8.33 28.95
N ARG A 76 -5.99 9.58 29.16
CA ARG A 76 -5.12 10.75 29.26
C ARG A 76 -4.19 10.74 30.50
N ASP A 77 -4.47 9.86 31.46
CA ASP A 77 -3.72 9.70 32.73
C ASP A 77 -2.78 8.49 32.74
N LEU A 78 -2.47 7.90 31.58
CA LEU A 78 -1.59 6.74 31.49
C LEU A 78 -0.12 7.10 31.79
N ASN A 79 0.46 6.39 32.76
CA ASN A 79 1.88 6.48 33.07
C ASN A 79 2.73 5.69 32.06
N LEU A 80 3.96 6.14 31.81
CA LEU A 80 4.89 5.53 30.85
C LEU A 80 5.12 4.03 31.11
N ALA A 81 5.29 3.62 32.37
CA ALA A 81 5.44 2.21 32.74
C ALA A 81 4.19 1.35 32.44
N SER A 82 3.00 1.95 32.48
CA SER A 82 1.75 1.25 32.12
C SER A 82 1.63 1.11 30.60
N LEU A 83 2.09 2.11 29.85
CA LEU A 83 2.16 2.07 28.40
C LEU A 83 3.15 1.01 27.91
N GLU A 84 4.36 0.95 28.46
CA GLU A 84 5.36 -0.07 28.14
C GLU A 84 4.85 -1.48 28.42
N LYS A 85 4.20 -1.68 29.56
CA LYS A 85 3.58 -2.96 29.90
C LYS A 85 2.51 -3.35 28.89
N LEU A 86 1.63 -2.42 28.55
CA LEU A 86 0.54 -2.68 27.61
C LEU A 86 1.07 -2.99 26.19
N LEU A 87 2.08 -2.25 25.73
CA LEU A 87 2.75 -2.51 24.46
C LEU A 87 3.48 -3.86 24.47
N SER A 88 4.14 -4.21 25.57
CA SER A 88 4.83 -5.49 25.71
C SER A 88 3.85 -6.67 25.67
N ASP A 89 2.72 -6.54 26.36
CA ASP A 89 1.66 -7.56 26.38
C ASP A 89 1.05 -7.77 24.98
N LYS A 90 0.87 -6.70 24.21
CA LYS A 90 0.30 -6.76 22.84
C LYS A 90 1.33 -7.21 21.78
N ALA A 91 2.59 -6.78 21.91
CA ALA A 91 3.65 -7.12 20.97
C ALA A 91 4.23 -8.53 21.22
N GLY A 92 3.99 -9.12 22.40
CA GLY A 92 4.54 -10.42 22.78
C GLY A 92 6.06 -10.40 23.05
N GLN A 93 6.66 -9.21 23.11
CA GLN A 93 8.08 -8.98 23.39
C GLN A 93 8.24 -7.76 24.30
N PRO A 94 9.30 -7.68 25.12
CA PRO A 94 9.53 -6.53 25.97
C PRO A 94 9.78 -5.27 25.13
N VAL A 95 8.93 -4.26 25.31
CA VAL A 95 9.05 -2.95 24.65
C VAL A 95 9.55 -1.94 25.68
N SER A 96 10.69 -1.31 25.39
CA SER A 96 11.18 -0.16 26.13
C SER A 96 11.17 1.07 25.23
N LEU A 97 10.44 2.10 25.65
CA LEU A 97 10.25 3.34 24.88
C LEU A 97 11.52 4.20 24.83
N GLU A 98 12.46 3.96 25.74
CA GLU A 98 13.75 4.63 25.82
C GLU A 98 14.81 3.96 24.94
N SER A 99 14.48 2.83 24.31
CA SER A 99 15.43 2.11 23.45
C SER A 99 15.62 2.81 22.11
N GLU A 100 16.85 2.78 21.60
CA GLU A 100 17.20 3.34 20.27
C GLU A 100 16.55 2.58 19.10
N LEU A 101 15.95 1.42 19.39
CA LEU A 101 15.24 0.57 18.42
C LEU A 101 13.76 0.95 18.27
N VAL A 102 13.26 1.88 19.09
CA VAL A 102 11.87 2.35 19.03
C VAL A 102 11.81 3.70 18.30
N MET A 103 10.97 3.75 17.27
CA MET A 103 10.66 4.97 16.52
C MET A 103 9.29 5.47 16.93
N ILE A 104 9.21 6.75 17.32
CA ILE A 104 7.96 7.43 17.66
C ILE A 104 7.78 8.58 16.67
N GLU A 105 6.72 8.53 15.89
CA GLU A 105 6.36 9.60 14.96
C GLU A 105 4.92 10.04 15.16
N GLU A 106 4.72 11.37 15.09
CA GLU A 106 3.39 11.96 15.11
C GLU A 106 2.83 11.98 13.69
N MET A 107 1.64 11.40 13.51
CA MET A 107 0.98 11.28 12.20
C MET A 107 -0.15 12.28 12.09
N SER A 108 -0.27 12.93 10.92
CA SER A 108 -1.33 13.92 10.70
C SER A 108 -2.71 13.27 10.50
N ASN A 109 -2.73 12.01 10.04
CA ASN A 109 -3.94 11.24 9.80
C ASN A 109 -3.67 9.72 9.74
N LEU A 110 -4.74 8.91 9.80
CA LEU A 110 -4.66 7.45 9.78
C LEU A 110 -4.10 6.89 8.46
N GLU A 111 -4.35 7.55 7.34
CA GLU A 111 -3.90 7.09 6.01
C GLU A 111 -2.37 7.18 5.89
N GLU A 112 -1.78 8.26 6.39
CA GLU A 112 -0.33 8.45 6.49
C GLU A 112 0.32 7.39 7.39
N ALA A 113 -0.27 7.13 8.57
CA ALA A 113 0.20 6.09 9.48
C ALA A 113 0.20 4.70 8.81
N LEU A 114 -0.88 4.35 8.10
CA LEU A 114 -1.00 3.08 7.39
C LEU A 114 0.00 2.96 6.23
N ALA A 115 0.24 4.05 5.51
CA ALA A 115 1.24 4.08 4.44
C ALA A 115 2.64 3.81 5.01
N MET A 116 3.00 4.42 6.13
CA MET A 116 4.30 4.22 6.77
C MET A 116 4.49 2.78 7.28
N VAL A 117 3.48 2.21 7.94
CA VAL A 117 3.53 0.80 8.39
C VAL A 117 3.77 -0.14 7.20
N ARG A 118 3.10 0.09 6.06
CA ARG A 118 3.32 -0.69 4.84
C ARG A 118 4.74 -0.54 4.29
N MET A 119 5.30 0.68 4.32
CA MET A 119 6.65 0.96 3.82
C MET A 119 7.76 0.45 4.75
N SER A 120 7.47 0.25 6.04
CA SER A 120 8.45 -0.25 7.02
C SER A 120 8.88 -1.70 6.78
N GLY A 121 8.17 -2.45 5.94
CA GLY A 121 8.47 -3.86 5.66
C GLY A 121 8.26 -4.79 6.86
N VAL A 122 7.65 -4.31 7.96
CA VAL A 122 7.43 -5.09 9.20
C VAL A 122 6.58 -6.35 8.98
N MET A 123 5.82 -6.43 7.88
CA MET A 123 5.04 -7.62 7.49
C MET A 123 5.65 -8.40 6.31
N ASP A 124 6.86 -8.05 5.84
CA ASP A 124 7.50 -8.74 4.70
C ASP A 124 8.16 -10.08 5.11
N GLU A 125 8.28 -10.39 6.40
CA GLU A 125 8.77 -11.68 6.91
C GLU A 125 7.95 -12.86 6.34
N GLU A 126 6.61 -12.73 6.23
CA GLU A 126 5.76 -13.75 5.59
C GLU A 126 6.01 -13.87 4.07
N ARG A 127 6.39 -12.77 3.39
CA ARG A 127 6.79 -12.80 1.97
C ARG A 127 8.13 -13.51 1.77
N LEU A 128 9.08 -13.31 2.68
CA LEU A 128 10.41 -13.93 2.61
C LEU A 128 10.36 -15.43 2.95
N ALA A 129 9.43 -15.85 3.81
CA ALA A 129 9.22 -17.25 4.16
C ALA A 129 8.53 -18.08 3.05
N THR A 130 7.90 -17.41 2.07
CA THR A 130 7.11 -18.04 1.00
C THR A 130 7.74 -17.92 -0.40
N MET A 131 8.95 -17.36 -0.51
CA MET A 131 9.80 -17.40 -1.71
C MET A 131 10.79 -18.56 -1.67
#